data_AF-A0A9W4T895-F1
#
_entry.id   AF-A0A9W4T895-F1
#
_cell.length_a   1.000
_cell.length_b   1.000
_cell.length_c   1.000
_cell.angle_alpha   90.00
_cell.angle_beta   90.00
_cell.angle_gamma   90.00
#
_symmetry.space_group_name_H-M   'P 1'
#
loop_
_entity.id
_entity.type
_entity.pdbx_description
1 polymer ?
#
loop_
_entity_poly.entity_id
_entity_poly.type
_entity_poly.pdbx_seq_one_letter_code
_entity_poly.pdbx_strand_id
1 'polypeptide(L)'
;DKKEELEKEISLAEARGKDVTDALKSEYSSVSFNASCHDSKQLALKLYMNSFYGEVGNSDSPFFLRALAGEVTSAGQRNIKLIADLVRSKGFSVKYRDTDSLYLVCPEEYFWECDEKHISEKISKEKYWEEMVRISMEAMSELWGEVNDFLRADNGSPYLKMAYEEVLFPVIFTRKKKYFGIPHISKPNFNNKLFIRGVETVKRRQSKYFREVDVLKETINDISQIDLNEVVKTAVWRPDKNNKSVQRFISRMRDRHTCEEADAK
;
A
#
# COMPACT_ATOMS: atom_id res chain seq x y z
N ASP A 1 -7.46 16.87 11.75
CA ASP A 1 -6.14 17.30 12.27
C ASP A 1 -5.96 18.78 11.96
N LYS A 2 -5.68 19.65 12.94
CA LYS A 2 -5.72 21.11 12.77
C LYS A 2 -4.74 21.60 11.70
N LYS A 3 -3.61 20.90 11.55
CA LYS A 3 -2.63 21.16 10.48
C LYS A 3 -3.25 20.94 9.09
N GLU A 4 -3.91 19.82 8.87
CA GLU A 4 -4.50 19.45 7.58
C GLU A 4 -5.68 20.39 7.21
N GLU A 5 -6.40 20.89 8.22
CA GLU A 5 -7.45 21.90 8.04
C GLU A 5 -6.87 23.23 7.57
N LEU A 6 -5.80 23.71 8.22
CA LEU A 6 -5.08 24.92 7.80
C LEU A 6 -4.44 24.76 6.42
N GLU A 7 -3.88 23.59 6.08
CA GLU A 7 -3.36 23.31 4.73
C GLU A 7 -4.46 23.44 3.67
N LYS A 8 -5.66 22.90 3.94
CA LYS A 8 -6.82 23.03 3.05
C LYS A 8 -7.26 24.48 2.89
N GLU A 9 -7.32 25.24 3.98
CA GLU A 9 -7.68 26.66 3.93
C GLU A 9 -6.68 27.49 3.13
N ILE A 10 -5.37 27.24 3.32
CA ILE A 10 -4.30 27.91 2.56
C ILE A 10 -4.42 27.56 1.07
N SER A 11 -4.51 26.27 0.72
CA SER A 11 -4.66 25.85 -0.68
C SER A 11 -5.92 26.42 -1.34
N LEU A 12 -7.02 26.56 -0.59
CA LEU A 12 -8.28 27.10 -1.08
C LEU A 12 -8.24 28.64 -1.21
N ALA A 13 -7.48 29.34 -0.37
CA ALA A 13 -7.20 30.76 -0.52
C ALA A 13 -6.34 31.05 -1.76
N GLU A 14 -5.28 30.25 -1.94
CA GLU A 14 -4.39 30.33 -3.11
C GLU A 14 -5.13 30.03 -4.42
N ALA A 15 -5.97 28.98 -4.44
CA ALA A 15 -6.80 28.66 -5.61
C ALA A 15 -7.83 29.75 -5.97
N ARG A 16 -8.24 30.57 -4.99
CA ARG A 16 -9.13 31.72 -5.19
C ARG A 16 -8.39 33.02 -5.50
N GLY A 17 -7.07 32.98 -5.66
CA GLY A 17 -6.24 34.16 -5.92
C GLY A 17 -6.22 35.17 -4.77
N LYS A 18 -6.56 34.75 -3.55
CA LYS A 18 -6.52 35.60 -2.35
C LYS A 18 -5.15 35.47 -1.69
N ASP A 19 -4.61 36.59 -1.24
CA ASP A 19 -3.37 36.57 -0.47
C ASP A 19 -3.63 35.94 0.90
N VAL A 20 -2.78 34.98 1.28
CA VAL A 20 -2.90 34.27 2.55
C VAL A 20 -2.42 35.21 3.65
N THR A 21 -3.27 35.47 4.64
CA THR A 21 -2.97 36.44 5.70
C THR A 21 -1.74 36.02 6.51
N ASP A 22 -0.93 36.99 6.94
CA ASP A 22 0.26 36.71 7.75
C ASP A 22 -0.07 36.01 9.08
N ALA A 23 -1.26 36.27 9.62
CA ALA A 23 -1.79 35.57 10.79
C ALA A 23 -1.99 34.07 10.52
N LEU A 24 -2.59 33.70 9.37
CA LEU A 24 -2.77 32.29 8.98
C LEU A 24 -1.43 31.61 8.71
N LYS A 25 -0.48 32.29 8.06
CA LYS A 25 0.88 31.76 7.84
C LYS A 25 1.60 31.49 9.17
N SER A 26 1.49 32.43 10.11
CA SER A 26 2.09 32.31 11.45
C SER A 26 1.46 31.16 12.25
N GLU A 27 0.13 31.06 12.24
CA GLU A 27 -0.58 29.97 12.91
C GLU A 27 -0.22 28.61 12.31
N TYR A 28 -0.22 28.48 10.98
CA TYR A 28 0.20 27.27 10.29
C TYR A 28 1.65 26.89 10.62
N SER A 29 2.57 27.86 10.64
CA SER A 29 3.97 27.62 11.00
C SER A 29 4.10 27.08 12.43
N SER A 30 3.39 27.68 13.40
CA SER A 30 3.38 27.23 14.79
C SER A 30 2.81 25.81 14.93
N VAL A 31 1.66 25.54 14.30
CA VAL A 31 1.01 24.22 14.33
C VAL A 31 1.88 23.16 13.66
N SER A 32 2.47 23.48 12.50
CA SER A 32 3.37 22.58 11.76
C SER A 32 4.65 22.28 12.55
N PHE A 33 5.22 23.28 13.23
CA PHE A 33 6.36 23.10 14.12
C PHE A 33 6.02 22.17 15.30
N ASN A 34 4.89 22.40 15.97
CA ASN A 34 4.45 21.55 17.07
C ASN A 34 4.19 20.11 16.62
N ALA A 35 3.52 19.92 15.48
CA ALA A 35 3.30 18.60 14.89
C ALA A 35 4.63 17.89 14.60
N SER A 36 5.62 18.60 14.04
CA SER A 36 6.95 18.05 13.76
C SER A 36 7.73 17.70 15.03
N CYS A 37 7.57 18.50 16.10
CA CYS A 37 8.16 18.24 17.41
C CYS A 37 7.56 16.97 18.05
N HIS A 38 6.23 16.81 18.00
CA HIS A 38 5.56 15.61 18.47
C HIS A 38 5.93 14.37 17.65
N ASP A 39 6.01 14.49 16.32
CA ASP A 39 6.48 13.43 15.42
C ASP A 39 7.91 12.98 15.77
N SER A 40 8.80 13.94 16.03
CA SER A 40 10.18 13.66 16.44
C SER A 40 10.25 12.92 17.79
N LYS A 41 9.40 13.30 18.75
CA LYS A 41 9.33 12.64 20.07
C LYS A 41 8.82 11.20 19.96
N GLN A 42 7.75 10.95 19.21
CA GLN A 42 7.26 9.59 19.00
C GLN A 42 8.27 8.72 18.26
N LEU A 43 8.99 9.28 17.28
CA LEU A 43 10.00 8.57 16.52
C LEU A 43 11.20 8.21 17.40
N ALA A 44 11.64 9.12 18.28
CA ALA A 44 12.70 8.85 19.23
C ALA A 44 12.34 7.69 20.17
N LEU A 45 11.10 7.66 20.69
CA LEU A 45 10.62 6.57 21.54
C LEU A 45 10.56 5.24 20.76
N LYS A 46 10.05 5.26 19.53
CA LYS A 46 10.02 4.08 18.65
C LYS A 46 11.43 3.54 18.39
N LEU A 47 12.37 4.41 18.07
CA LEU A 47 13.76 4.03 17.84
C LEU A 47 14.39 3.43 19.10
N TYR A 48 14.15 4.03 20.26
CA TYR A 48 14.63 3.50 21.54
C TYR A 48 14.12 2.08 21.80
N MET A 49 12.81 1.84 21.63
CA MET A 49 12.21 0.51 21.82
C MET A 49 12.76 -0.52 20.83
N ASN A 50 12.91 -0.15 19.56
CA ASN A 50 13.48 -1.04 18.54
C ASN A 50 14.97 -1.34 18.81
N SER A 51 15.73 -0.37 19.30
CA SER A 51 17.12 -0.57 19.71
C SER A 51 17.23 -1.49 20.92
N PHE A 52 16.34 -1.37 21.90
CA PHE A 52 16.30 -2.28 23.04
C PHE A 52 16.11 -3.74 22.60
N TYR A 53 15.16 -3.98 21.68
CA TYR A 53 15.01 -5.29 21.06
C TYR A 53 16.28 -5.75 20.31
N GLY A 54 16.94 -4.83 19.59
CA GLY A 54 18.21 -5.10 18.90
C GLY A 54 19.34 -5.53 19.85
N GLU A 55 19.46 -4.86 21.00
CA GLU A 55 20.45 -5.17 22.04
C GLU A 55 20.23 -6.55 22.67
N VAL A 56 18.97 -6.95 22.88
CA VAL A 56 18.64 -8.32 23.35
C VAL A 56 19.12 -9.40 22.39
N GLY A 57 19.18 -9.11 21.08
CA GLY A 57 19.71 -10.01 20.06
C GLY A 57 21.23 -9.92 19.85
N ASN A 58 21.90 -8.94 20.43
CA ASN A 58 23.33 -8.68 20.24
C ASN A 58 24.17 -9.49 21.25
N SER A 59 25.00 -10.42 20.76
CA SER A 59 25.81 -11.29 21.63
C SER A 59 26.82 -10.55 22.49
N ASP A 60 27.19 -9.33 22.10
CA ASP A 60 28.17 -8.52 22.82
C ASP A 60 27.52 -7.61 23.88
N SER A 61 26.18 -7.58 23.93
CA SER A 61 25.42 -6.76 24.87
C SER A 61 25.32 -7.43 26.23
N PRO A 62 25.43 -6.69 27.35
CA PRO A 62 25.16 -7.24 28.68
C PRO A 62 23.70 -7.68 28.87
N PHE A 63 22.80 -7.27 27.97
CA PHE A 63 21.38 -7.65 27.95
C PHE A 63 21.07 -8.78 26.97
N PHE A 64 22.08 -9.49 26.44
CA PHE A 64 21.89 -10.53 25.45
C PHE A 64 20.99 -11.67 25.95
N LEU A 65 19.87 -11.87 25.28
CA LEU A 65 18.94 -12.97 25.52
C LEU A 65 18.34 -13.46 24.20
N ARG A 66 19.09 -14.33 23.51
CA ARG A 66 18.69 -14.88 22.19
C ARG A 66 17.31 -15.52 22.17
N ALA A 67 16.93 -16.22 23.24
CA ALA A 67 15.63 -16.87 23.33
C ALA A 67 14.49 -15.84 23.23
N LEU A 68 14.61 -14.71 23.93
CA LEU A 68 13.63 -13.63 23.89
C LEU A 68 13.57 -12.97 22.50
N ALA A 69 14.72 -12.67 21.89
CA ALA A 69 14.74 -12.11 20.53
C ALA A 69 14.10 -13.07 19.50
N GLY A 70 14.37 -14.37 19.65
CA GLY A 70 13.79 -15.42 18.82
C GLY A 70 12.28 -15.57 19.01
N GLU A 71 11.79 -15.48 20.25
CA GLU A 71 10.36 -15.52 20.58
C GLU A 71 9.61 -14.35 19.95
N VAL A 72 10.11 -13.11 20.11
CA VAL A 72 9.51 -11.91 19.51
C VAL A 72 9.43 -12.03 17.98
N THR A 73 10.51 -12.47 17.33
CA THR A 73 10.50 -12.69 15.87
C THR A 73 9.49 -13.77 15.45
N SER A 74 9.44 -14.87 16.19
CA SER A 74 8.56 -16.00 15.89
C SER A 74 7.09 -15.62 16.09
N ALA A 75 6.77 -14.89 17.15
CA ALA A 75 5.44 -14.36 17.42
C ALA A 75 4.99 -13.39 16.31
N GLY A 76 5.86 -12.46 15.89
CA GLY A 76 5.56 -11.57 14.76
C GLY A 76 5.28 -12.33 13.46
N GLN A 77 6.08 -13.35 13.14
CA GLN A 77 5.86 -14.20 11.96
C GLN A 77 4.57 -15.03 12.06
N ARG A 78 4.25 -15.55 13.25
CA ARG A 78 2.98 -16.26 13.49
C ARG A 78 1.81 -15.32 13.22
N ASN A 79 1.80 -14.14 13.81
CA ASN A 79 0.68 -13.21 13.76
C ASN A 79 0.42 -12.70 12.33
N ILE A 80 1.46 -12.34 11.58
CA ILE A 80 1.28 -11.87 10.19
C ILE A 80 0.81 -12.98 9.25
N LYS A 81 1.18 -14.25 9.51
CA LYS A 81 0.68 -15.41 8.75
C LYS A 81 -0.77 -15.70 9.10
N LEU A 82 -1.08 -15.70 10.39
CA LEU A 82 -2.43 -15.91 10.92
C LEU A 82 -3.43 -14.90 10.32
N ILE A 83 -3.09 -13.62 10.31
CA ILE A 83 -3.93 -12.58 9.70
C ILE A 83 -4.04 -12.80 8.18
N ALA A 84 -2.93 -13.13 7.51
CA ALA A 84 -2.97 -13.41 6.07
C ALA A 84 -3.90 -14.59 5.72
N ASP A 85 -3.96 -15.61 6.57
CA ASP A 85 -4.84 -16.77 6.38
C ASP A 85 -6.30 -16.43 6.68
N LEU A 86 -6.57 -15.65 7.74
CA LEU A 86 -7.91 -15.12 8.04
C LEU A 86 -8.45 -14.30 6.86
N VAL A 87 -7.65 -13.36 6.37
CA VAL A 87 -8.04 -12.47 5.26
C VAL A 87 -8.33 -13.28 3.99
N ARG A 88 -7.52 -14.31 3.69
CA ARG A 88 -7.79 -15.23 2.57
C ARG A 88 -9.07 -16.02 2.75
N SER A 89 -9.38 -16.47 3.97
CA SER A 89 -10.63 -17.19 4.24
C SER A 89 -11.89 -16.34 4.00
N LYS A 90 -11.74 -15.01 4.00
CA LYS A 90 -12.78 -14.03 3.67
C LYS A 90 -12.82 -13.63 2.19
N GLY A 91 -12.06 -14.29 1.33
CA GLY A 91 -12.01 -14.04 -0.12
C GLY A 91 -10.99 -12.98 -0.56
N PHE A 92 -10.40 -12.23 0.38
CA PHE A 92 -9.41 -11.21 0.04
C PHE A 92 -8.07 -11.83 -0.36
N SER A 93 -7.42 -11.23 -1.36
CA SER A 93 -6.12 -11.67 -1.84
C SER A 93 -4.98 -10.87 -1.20
N VAL A 94 -3.90 -11.54 -0.79
CA VAL A 94 -2.69 -10.86 -0.26
C VAL A 94 -1.71 -10.59 -1.41
N LYS A 95 -1.61 -9.33 -1.85
CA LYS A 95 -0.74 -8.93 -2.97
C LYS A 95 0.72 -8.79 -2.54
N TYR A 96 0.95 -8.18 -1.39
CA TYR A 96 2.29 -7.96 -0.86
C TYR A 96 2.29 -8.12 0.66
N ARG A 97 3.41 -8.58 1.20
CA ARG A 97 3.63 -8.73 2.65
C ARG A 97 5.05 -8.31 3.00
N ASP A 98 5.19 -7.47 4.01
CA ASP A 98 6.45 -7.24 4.72
C ASP A 98 6.35 -7.72 6.17
N THR A 99 7.37 -7.46 6.98
CA THR A 99 7.48 -7.91 8.38
C THR A 99 6.23 -7.61 9.22
N ASP A 100 5.58 -6.47 9.01
CA ASP A 100 4.54 -5.89 9.85
C ASP A 100 3.34 -5.35 9.07
N SER A 101 3.29 -5.57 7.74
CA SER A 101 2.29 -4.96 6.85
C SER A 101 1.83 -5.94 5.76
N LEU A 102 0.57 -5.77 5.36
CA LEU A 102 -0.10 -6.53 4.31
C LEU A 102 -0.75 -5.55 3.34
N TYR A 103 -0.48 -5.69 2.04
CA TYR A 103 -1.30 -5.07 1.00
C TYR A 103 -2.26 -6.12 0.47
N LEU A 104 -3.54 -5.79 0.62
CA LEU A 104 -4.66 -6.65 0.27
C LEU A 104 -5.30 -6.19 -1.02
N VAL A 105 -6.00 -7.09 -1.69
CA VAL A 105 -6.81 -6.83 -2.88
C VAL A 105 -8.22 -7.34 -2.59
N CYS A 106 -9.20 -6.47 -2.77
CA CYS A 106 -10.61 -6.82 -2.62
C CYS A 106 -11.01 -7.88 -3.67
N PRO A 107 -11.94 -8.78 -3.34
CA PRO A 107 -12.58 -9.65 -4.31
C PRO A 107 -13.20 -8.85 -5.47
N GLU A 108 -13.24 -9.44 -6.67
CA GLU A 108 -13.72 -8.75 -7.88
C GLU A 108 -15.21 -8.38 -7.78
N GLU A 109 -15.98 -9.14 -6.98
CA GLU A 109 -17.40 -8.95 -6.74
C GLU A 109 -17.72 -7.56 -6.15
N TYR A 110 -16.78 -6.95 -5.42
CA TYR A 110 -16.93 -5.60 -4.88
C TYR A 110 -17.03 -4.54 -5.98
N PHE A 111 -16.45 -4.80 -7.15
CA PHE A 111 -16.34 -3.81 -8.22
C PHE A 111 -17.37 -3.99 -9.32
N TRP A 112 -18.19 -5.05 -9.30
CA TRP A 112 -19.14 -5.39 -10.37
C TRP A 112 -20.02 -4.20 -10.82
N GLU A 113 -20.65 -3.50 -9.88
CA GLU A 113 -21.50 -2.34 -10.22
C GLU A 113 -20.70 -1.17 -10.79
N CYS A 114 -19.47 -0.99 -10.33
CA CYS A 114 -18.57 0.06 -10.79
C CYS A 114 -18.12 -0.23 -12.24
N ASP A 115 -17.74 -1.49 -12.49
CA ASP A 115 -17.29 -2.00 -13.77
C ASP A 115 -18.42 -1.92 -14.81
N GLU A 116 -19.64 -2.34 -14.45
CA GLU A 116 -20.81 -2.26 -15.33
C GLU A 116 -21.12 -0.81 -15.75
N LYS A 117 -21.05 0.13 -14.80
CA LYS A 117 -21.25 1.57 -15.08
C LYS A 117 -20.18 2.09 -16.04
N HIS A 118 -18.93 1.64 -15.91
CA HIS A 118 -17.84 2.06 -16.77
C HIS A 118 -17.94 1.47 -18.18
N ILE A 119 -18.21 0.16 -18.29
CA ILE A 119 -18.40 -0.56 -19.55
C ILE A 119 -19.58 0.00 -20.34
N SER A 120 -20.64 0.40 -19.64
CA SER A 120 -21.81 1.07 -20.24
C SER A 120 -21.56 2.54 -20.64
N GLU A 121 -20.32 3.03 -20.54
CA GLU A 121 -19.90 4.42 -20.79
C GLU A 121 -20.67 5.48 -19.97
N LYS A 122 -21.27 5.08 -18.84
CA LYS A 122 -22.06 5.98 -17.99
C LYS A 122 -21.19 6.87 -17.11
N ILE A 123 -19.93 6.48 -16.88
CA ILE A 123 -18.97 7.20 -16.03
C ILE A 123 -17.61 7.34 -16.72
N SER A 124 -16.93 8.46 -16.48
CA SER A 124 -15.56 8.68 -16.95
C SER A 124 -14.57 7.77 -16.20
N LYS A 125 -13.40 7.53 -16.80
CA LYS A 125 -12.32 6.74 -16.20
C LYS A 125 -11.87 7.28 -14.83
N GLU A 126 -11.81 8.59 -14.68
CA GLU A 126 -11.47 9.26 -13.42
C GLU A 126 -12.48 8.95 -12.31
N LYS A 127 -13.78 9.07 -12.62
CA LYS A 127 -14.86 8.75 -11.68
C LYS A 127 -14.89 7.27 -11.32
N TYR A 128 -14.64 6.39 -12.31
CA TYR A 128 -14.51 4.96 -12.10
C TYR A 128 -13.37 4.64 -11.10
N TRP A 129 -12.22 5.28 -11.26
CA TRP A 129 -11.08 5.11 -10.35
C TRP A 129 -11.35 5.64 -8.94
N GLU A 130 -11.99 6.80 -8.82
CA GLU A 130 -12.41 7.33 -7.52
C GLU A 130 -13.36 6.38 -6.79
N GLU A 131 -14.31 5.81 -7.53
CA GLU A 131 -15.29 4.86 -7.01
C GLU A 131 -14.64 3.54 -6.56
N MET A 132 -13.73 2.97 -7.36
CA MET A 132 -12.98 1.77 -6.97
C MET A 132 -12.18 1.99 -5.69
N VAL A 133 -11.52 3.14 -5.56
CA VAL A 133 -10.78 3.48 -4.34
C VAL A 133 -11.75 3.58 -3.16
N ARG A 134 -12.90 4.25 -3.32
CA ARG A 134 -13.90 4.36 -2.26
C ARG A 134 -14.40 3.01 -1.78
N ILE A 135 -14.81 2.14 -2.71
CA ILE A 135 -15.25 0.76 -2.41
C ILE A 135 -14.16 0.01 -1.66
N SER A 136 -12.90 0.13 -2.11
CA SER A 136 -11.77 -0.50 -1.43
C SER A 136 -11.57 0.01 -0.01
N MET A 137 -11.70 1.32 0.23
CA MET A 137 -11.57 1.92 1.56
C MET A 137 -12.66 1.42 2.51
N GLU A 138 -13.90 1.33 2.04
CA GLU A 138 -15.05 0.83 2.82
C GLU A 138 -14.86 -0.64 3.18
N ALA A 139 -14.56 -1.49 2.20
CA ALA A 139 -14.29 -2.91 2.41
C ALA A 139 -13.14 -3.17 3.39
N MET A 140 -12.06 -2.38 3.30
CA MET A 140 -10.92 -2.49 4.21
C MET A 140 -11.27 -2.05 5.64
N SER A 141 -12.15 -1.06 5.80
CA SER A 141 -12.60 -0.60 7.11
C SER A 141 -13.40 -1.68 7.85
N GLU A 142 -14.28 -2.38 7.13
CA GLU A 142 -15.04 -3.52 7.67
C GLU A 142 -14.11 -4.68 8.06
N LEU A 143 -13.23 -5.08 7.13
CA LEU A 143 -12.25 -6.14 7.36
C LEU A 143 -11.31 -5.81 8.54
N TRP A 144 -10.92 -4.54 8.68
CA TRP A 144 -10.06 -4.08 9.77
C TRP A 144 -10.69 -4.31 11.14
N GLY A 145 -12.00 -4.07 11.28
CA GLY A 145 -12.74 -4.36 12.52
C GLY A 145 -12.68 -5.84 12.87
N GLU A 146 -12.99 -6.70 11.91
CA GLU A 146 -13.00 -8.16 12.09
C GLU A 146 -11.60 -8.71 12.42
N VAL A 147 -10.56 -8.22 11.75
CA VAL A 147 -9.17 -8.63 12.02
C VAL A 147 -8.76 -8.28 13.44
N ASN A 148 -9.13 -7.09 13.93
CA ASN A 148 -8.79 -6.67 15.29
C ASN A 148 -9.62 -7.38 16.36
N ASP A 149 -10.87 -7.71 16.08
CA ASP A 149 -11.69 -8.56 16.94
C ASP A 149 -11.09 -9.96 17.07
N PHE A 150 -10.63 -10.53 15.94
CA PHE A 150 -9.94 -11.81 15.91
C PHE A 150 -8.61 -11.77 16.69
N LEU A 151 -7.79 -10.71 16.50
CA LEU A 151 -6.53 -10.56 17.25
C LEU A 151 -6.76 -10.39 18.75
N ARG A 152 -7.81 -9.68 19.16
CA ARG A 152 -8.18 -9.54 20.57
C ARG A 152 -8.55 -10.89 21.18
N ALA A 153 -9.30 -11.72 20.44
CA ALA A 153 -9.65 -13.07 20.88
C ALA A 153 -8.44 -14.00 20.98
N ASP A 154 -7.51 -13.97 20.01
CA ASP A 154 -6.30 -14.81 20.00
C ASP A 154 -5.31 -14.42 21.11
N ASN A 155 -5.08 -13.12 21.34
CA ASN A 155 -4.08 -12.63 22.30
C ASN A 155 -4.64 -12.38 23.71
N GLY A 156 -5.96 -12.39 23.89
CA GLY A 156 -6.62 -12.05 25.16
C GLY A 156 -6.43 -10.59 25.61
N SER A 157 -5.87 -9.72 24.76
CA SER A 157 -5.62 -8.31 25.08
C SER A 157 -5.77 -7.41 23.85
N PRO A 158 -6.06 -6.11 24.02
CA PRO A 158 -6.21 -5.16 22.91
C PRO A 158 -4.89 -4.52 22.47
N TYR A 159 -3.75 -4.92 23.03
CA TYR A 159 -2.47 -4.26 22.75
C TYR A 159 -1.95 -4.53 21.34
N LEU A 160 -2.14 -5.75 20.84
CA LEU A 160 -1.81 -6.08 19.45
C LEU A 160 -3.01 -5.79 18.56
N LYS A 161 -2.85 -4.78 17.70
CA LYS A 161 -3.86 -4.38 16.71
C LYS A 161 -3.21 -4.05 15.38
N MET A 162 -3.92 -4.35 14.30
CA MET A 162 -3.59 -3.85 12.97
C MET A 162 -4.13 -2.42 12.83
N ALA A 163 -3.40 -1.57 12.13
CA ALA A 163 -3.87 -0.25 11.73
C ALA A 163 -4.18 -0.28 10.23
N TYR A 164 -5.28 0.37 9.85
CA TYR A 164 -5.50 0.75 8.45
C TYR A 164 -4.68 2.01 8.17
N GLU A 165 -3.80 1.97 7.16
CA GLU A 165 -2.92 3.09 6.80
C GLU A 165 -3.36 3.77 5.50
N GLU A 166 -3.32 3.03 4.37
CA GLU A 166 -3.69 3.58 3.07
C GLU A 166 -4.19 2.53 2.08
N VAL A 167 -4.96 2.99 1.08
CA VAL A 167 -5.16 2.29 -0.20
C VAL A 167 -4.18 2.88 -1.22
N LEU A 168 -3.33 2.04 -1.82
CA LEU A 168 -2.42 2.45 -2.90
C LEU A 168 -3.06 2.17 -4.26
N PHE A 169 -3.42 3.22 -5.01
CA PHE A 169 -3.95 3.06 -6.36
C PHE A 169 -3.68 4.30 -7.23
N PRO A 170 -3.19 4.14 -8.48
CA PRO A 170 -2.51 2.96 -9.00
C PRO A 170 -1.20 2.69 -8.24
N VAL A 171 -0.77 1.42 -8.26
CA VAL A 171 0.43 0.96 -7.56
C VAL A 171 1.24 -0.01 -8.41
N ILE A 172 2.57 0.14 -8.37
CA ILE A 172 3.51 -0.71 -9.10
C ILE A 172 4.47 -1.37 -8.11
N PHE A 173 4.39 -2.70 -8.04
CA PHE A 173 5.34 -3.52 -7.31
C PHE A 173 6.42 -4.04 -8.26
N THR A 174 7.65 -3.58 -8.10
CA THR A 174 8.77 -4.00 -8.97
C THR A 174 9.52 -5.18 -8.37
N ARG A 175 9.87 -5.12 -7.07
CA ARG A 175 10.56 -6.16 -6.31
C ARG A 175 10.21 -6.04 -4.83
N LYS A 176 10.64 -7.02 -4.02
CA LYS A 176 10.58 -6.94 -2.56
C LYS A 176 11.21 -5.64 -2.07
N LYS A 177 10.49 -4.88 -1.24
CA LYS A 177 10.85 -3.54 -0.74
C LYS A 177 11.08 -2.49 -1.83
N LYS A 178 10.57 -2.70 -3.05
CA LYS A 178 10.66 -1.76 -4.18
C LYS A 178 9.30 -1.57 -4.85
N TYR A 179 8.57 -0.54 -4.44
CA TYR A 179 7.25 -0.23 -4.99
C TYR A 179 6.95 1.26 -4.87
N PHE A 180 6.02 1.72 -5.70
CA PHE A 180 5.54 3.10 -5.67
C PHE A 180 4.10 3.17 -6.15
N GLY A 181 3.36 4.18 -5.69
CA GLY A 181 1.95 4.36 -6.01
C GLY A 181 1.38 5.61 -5.36
N ILE A 182 0.14 5.96 -5.70
CA ILE A 182 -0.55 7.10 -5.10
C ILE A 182 -1.29 6.60 -3.84
N PRO A 183 -1.02 7.17 -2.65
CA PRO A 183 -1.72 6.78 -1.44
C PRO A 183 -3.06 7.50 -1.30
N HIS A 184 -4.08 6.78 -0.85
CA HIS A 184 -5.38 7.31 -0.46
C HIS A 184 -5.66 6.95 0.99
N ILE A 185 -5.79 7.97 1.85
CA ILE A 185 -5.85 7.79 3.31
C ILE A 185 -7.28 8.00 3.81
N SER A 186 -7.80 9.23 3.69
CA SER A 186 -9.13 9.60 4.17
C SER A 186 -10.19 9.66 3.06
N LYS A 187 -9.76 10.00 1.85
CA LYS A 187 -10.60 10.05 0.65
C LYS A 187 -9.80 9.73 -0.60
N PRO A 188 -10.46 9.32 -1.70
CA PRO A 188 -9.84 9.26 -3.01
C PRO A 188 -9.23 10.63 -3.35
N ASN A 189 -7.93 10.62 -3.63
CA ASN A 189 -7.19 11.83 -4.04
C ASN A 189 -5.98 11.43 -4.89
N PHE A 190 -6.14 11.56 -6.21
CA PHE A 190 -5.11 11.25 -7.19
C PHE A 190 -3.99 12.30 -7.26
N ASN A 191 -4.18 13.46 -6.61
CA ASN A 191 -3.16 14.51 -6.53
C ASN A 191 -2.23 14.33 -5.32
N ASN A 192 -2.37 13.24 -4.57
CA ASN A 192 -1.49 12.97 -3.43
C ASN A 192 -0.05 12.74 -3.88
N LYS A 193 0.89 13.14 -3.01
CA LYS A 193 2.32 12.93 -3.26
C LYS A 193 2.61 11.44 -3.44
N LEU A 194 3.41 11.13 -4.47
CA LEU A 194 3.79 9.77 -4.79
C LEU A 194 4.46 9.08 -3.59
N PHE A 195 3.89 7.94 -3.19
CA PHE A 195 4.47 7.06 -2.18
C PHE A 195 5.54 6.19 -2.84
N ILE A 196 6.76 6.21 -2.31
CA ILE A 196 7.90 5.49 -2.89
C ILE A 196 8.65 4.72 -1.80
N ARG A 197 8.85 3.42 -2.02
CA ARG A 197 9.61 2.55 -1.14
C ARG A 197 10.74 1.89 -1.90
N GLY A 198 11.99 2.16 -1.48
CA GLY A 198 13.21 1.46 -1.92
C GLY A 198 13.59 1.54 -3.40
N VAL A 199 12.82 2.26 -4.22
CA VAL A 199 13.16 2.58 -5.61
C VAL A 199 14.47 3.36 -5.65
N GLU A 200 15.25 3.17 -6.71
CA GLU A 200 16.62 3.71 -6.76
C GLU A 200 16.65 5.24 -6.76
N THR A 201 15.65 5.89 -7.36
CA THR A 201 15.49 7.35 -7.40
C THR A 201 15.51 7.98 -6.00
N VAL A 202 15.01 7.30 -4.96
CA VAL A 202 14.99 7.86 -3.59
C VAL A 202 16.25 7.58 -2.76
N LYS A 203 17.26 6.88 -3.31
CA LYS A 203 18.48 6.56 -2.56
C LYS A 203 19.44 7.75 -2.48
N ARG A 204 19.99 8.00 -1.27
CA ARG A 204 20.92 9.11 -0.97
C ARG A 204 22.15 9.20 -1.89
N ARG A 205 22.62 8.08 -2.45
CA ARG A 205 23.81 8.01 -3.33
C ARG A 205 23.54 8.29 -4.82
N GLN A 206 22.29 8.52 -5.23
CA GLN A 206 21.97 8.82 -6.64
C GLN A 206 22.19 10.28 -7.02
N SER A 207 22.43 10.51 -8.31
CA SER A 207 22.56 11.85 -8.88
C SER A 207 21.24 12.62 -8.75
N LYS A 208 21.33 13.96 -8.63
CA LYS A 208 20.14 14.83 -8.55
C LYS A 208 19.25 14.69 -9.77
N TYR A 209 19.84 14.55 -10.96
CA TYR A 209 19.11 14.29 -12.21
C TYR A 209 18.18 13.09 -12.09
N PHE A 210 18.65 11.95 -11.58
CA PHE A 210 17.80 10.75 -11.39
C PHE A 210 16.69 10.91 -10.34
N ARG A 211 16.73 11.96 -9.51
CA ARG A 211 15.66 12.29 -8.55
C ARG A 211 14.64 13.26 -9.11
N GLU A 212 15.08 14.15 -9.99
CA GLU A 212 14.26 15.21 -10.57
C GLU A 212 13.51 14.75 -11.82
N VAL A 213 13.99 13.73 -12.54
CA VAL A 213 13.20 13.15 -13.62
C VAL A 213 11.98 12.44 -13.01
N ASP A 214 10.81 13.05 -13.17
CA ASP A 214 9.51 12.60 -12.65
C ASP A 214 8.95 11.37 -13.39
N VAL A 215 9.83 10.52 -13.95
CA VAL A 215 9.49 9.30 -14.74
C VAL A 215 8.46 8.44 -14.03
N LEU A 216 8.54 8.36 -12.69
CA LEU A 216 7.60 7.55 -11.90
C LEU A 216 6.18 8.13 -11.89
N LYS A 217 6.05 9.45 -11.86
CA LYS A 217 4.74 10.12 -11.96
C LYS A 217 4.21 10.05 -13.38
N GLU A 218 5.08 10.27 -14.37
CA GLU A 218 4.73 10.08 -15.79
C GLU A 218 4.22 8.66 -16.02
N THR A 219 4.93 7.62 -15.57
CA THR A 219 4.50 6.22 -15.71
C THR A 219 3.12 5.97 -15.09
N ILE A 220 2.80 6.58 -13.94
CA ILE A 220 1.51 6.43 -13.28
C ILE A 220 0.40 7.18 -14.03
N ASN A 221 0.69 8.40 -14.48
CA ASN A 221 -0.23 9.19 -15.29
C ASN A 221 -0.46 8.51 -16.65
N ASP A 222 0.56 7.89 -17.24
CA ASP A 222 0.47 7.15 -18.48
C ASP A 222 -0.36 5.88 -18.30
N ILE A 223 -0.34 5.19 -17.15
CA ILE A 223 -1.27 4.08 -16.86
C ILE A 223 -2.74 4.55 -16.90
N SER A 224 -3.02 5.83 -16.59
CA SER A 224 -4.36 6.40 -16.78
C SER A 224 -4.74 6.61 -18.25
N GLN A 225 -3.77 6.57 -19.17
CA GLN A 225 -3.97 6.78 -20.60
C GLN A 225 -3.75 5.52 -21.44
N ILE A 226 -3.04 4.51 -20.89
CA ILE A 226 -2.74 3.25 -21.58
C ILE A 226 -4.03 2.42 -21.72
N ASP A 227 -4.39 2.13 -22.96
CA ASP A 227 -5.27 1.01 -23.30
C ASP A 227 -4.50 -0.30 -23.03
N LEU A 228 -5.06 -1.19 -22.21
CA LEU A 228 -4.43 -2.47 -21.88
C LEU A 228 -4.15 -3.32 -23.13
N ASN A 229 -4.85 -3.07 -24.24
CA ASN A 229 -4.59 -3.71 -25.53
C ASN A 229 -3.20 -3.37 -26.10
N GLU A 230 -2.65 -2.18 -25.80
CA GLU A 230 -1.33 -1.77 -26.28
C GLU A 230 -0.17 -2.44 -25.52
N VAL A 231 -0.46 -3.04 -24.35
CA VAL A 231 0.53 -3.70 -23.49
C VAL A 231 0.56 -5.23 -23.71
N VAL A 232 -0.34 -5.75 -24.56
CA VAL A 232 -0.39 -7.17 -24.91
C VAL A 232 0.86 -7.57 -25.69
N LYS A 233 1.78 -8.27 -25.03
CA LYS A 233 2.93 -8.89 -25.69
C LYS A 233 2.53 -10.24 -26.25
N THR A 234 2.42 -10.33 -27.58
CA THR A 234 2.24 -11.60 -28.29
C THR A 234 3.56 -12.35 -28.38
N ALA A 235 3.54 -13.65 -28.09
CA ALA A 235 4.70 -14.53 -28.28
C ALA A 235 4.25 -15.85 -28.91
N VAL A 236 4.99 -16.33 -29.91
CA VAL A 236 4.72 -17.62 -30.55
C VAL A 236 5.25 -18.74 -29.65
N TRP A 237 4.37 -19.64 -29.20
CA TRP A 237 4.77 -20.83 -28.45
C TRP A 237 5.46 -21.82 -29.40
N ARG A 238 6.70 -22.18 -29.08
CA ARG A 238 7.47 -23.22 -29.77
C ARG A 238 7.94 -24.23 -28.72
N PRO A 239 7.48 -25.49 -28.75
CA PRO A 239 7.80 -26.49 -27.72
C PRO A 239 9.31 -26.73 -27.59
N ASP A 240 10.00 -26.76 -28.73
CA ASP A 240 11.40 -27.16 -28.83
C ASP A 240 12.38 -26.03 -28.45
N LYS A 241 11.87 -24.82 -28.20
CA LYS A 241 12.69 -23.68 -27.76
C LYS A 241 12.54 -23.47 -26.26
N ASN A 242 13.67 -23.32 -25.57
CA ASN A 242 13.74 -23.09 -24.13
C ASN A 242 13.35 -21.63 -23.75
N ASN A 243 12.15 -21.19 -24.15
CA ASN A 243 11.59 -19.92 -23.74
C ASN A 243 10.76 -20.11 -22.47
N LYS A 244 11.47 -20.06 -21.33
CA LYS A 244 10.92 -20.38 -20.00
C LYS A 244 9.69 -19.55 -19.62
N SER A 245 9.58 -18.30 -20.08
CA SER A 245 8.44 -17.43 -19.75
C SER A 245 7.17 -17.86 -20.49
N VAL A 246 7.28 -18.11 -21.80
CA VAL A 246 6.15 -18.55 -22.65
C VAL A 246 5.71 -19.97 -22.27
N GLN A 247 6.65 -20.87 -21.99
CA GLN A 247 6.32 -22.23 -21.54
C GLN A 247 5.56 -22.24 -20.20
N ARG A 248 5.99 -21.42 -19.22
CA ARG A 248 5.30 -21.27 -17.93
C ARG A 248 3.94 -20.60 -18.07
N PHE A 249 3.78 -19.68 -19.00
CA PHE A 249 2.49 -19.06 -19.28
C PHE A 249 1.50 -20.10 -19.85
N ILE A 250 1.90 -20.85 -20.88
CA ILE A 250 1.06 -21.88 -21.50
C ILE A 250 0.70 -23.00 -20.52
N SER A 251 1.63 -23.44 -19.66
CA SER A 251 1.32 -24.43 -18.62
C SER A 251 0.19 -23.93 -17.71
N ARG A 252 0.32 -22.70 -17.18
CA ARG A 252 -0.70 -22.12 -16.29
C ARG A 252 -2.05 -21.90 -16.96
N MET A 253 -2.10 -21.64 -18.26
CA MET A 253 -3.36 -21.49 -19.00
C MET A 253 -4.04 -22.85 -19.21
N ARG A 254 -3.26 -23.91 -19.47
CA ARG A 254 -3.79 -25.28 -19.56
C ARG A 254 -4.34 -25.75 -18.22
N ASP A 255 -3.61 -25.49 -17.13
CA ASP A 255 -4.04 -25.88 -15.78
C ASP A 255 -5.38 -25.20 -15.40
N ARG A 256 -5.59 -23.94 -15.80
CA ARG A 256 -6.86 -23.23 -15.59
C ARG A 256 -8.00 -23.80 -16.41
N HIS A 257 -7.77 -24.06 -17.71
CA HIS A 257 -8.77 -24.68 -18.58
C HIS A 257 -9.22 -26.05 -18.05
N THR A 258 -8.29 -26.85 -17.51
CA THR A 258 -8.65 -28.15 -16.91
C THR A 258 -9.42 -28.04 -15.60
N CYS A 259 -9.21 -26.97 -14.81
CA CYS A 259 -10.04 -26.69 -13.64
C CYS A 259 -11.44 -26.23 -14.06
N GLU A 260 -11.55 -25.31 -15.03
CA GLU A 260 -12.82 -24.79 -15.53
C GLU A 260 -13.67 -25.91 -16.18
N GLU A 261 -13.06 -26.87 -16.88
CA GLU A 261 -13.75 -28.06 -17.43
C GLU A 261 -14.16 -29.08 -16.36
N ALA A 262 -13.47 -29.12 -15.22
CA ALA A 262 -13.82 -29.97 -14.09
C ALA A 262 -14.96 -29.37 -13.26
N ASP A 263 -15.03 -28.04 -13.16
CA ASP A 263 -16.10 -27.31 -12.47
C ASP A 263 -17.38 -27.21 -13.31
N ALA A 264 -17.30 -27.46 -14.62
CA ALA A 264 -18.43 -27.46 -15.55
C ALA A 264 -19.13 -28.84 -15.73
N LYS A 265 -18.69 -29.87 -15.00
CA LYS A 265 -19.29 -31.23 -14.99
C LYS A 265 -19.94 -31.54 -13.65
#